data_AF-A0A7J2TKQ6-F1
#
_entry.id   AF-A0A7J2TKQ6-F1
#
_cell.length_a   1.000
_cell.length_b   1.000
_cell.length_c   1.000
_cell.angle_alpha   90.00
_cell.angle_beta   90.00
_cell.angle_gamma   90.00
#
_symmetry.space_group_name_H-M   'P 1'
#
loop_
_entity.id
_entity.type
_entity.pdbx_description
1 polymer ?
#
loop_
_entity_poly.entity_id
_entity_poly.type
_entity_poly.pdbx_seq_one_letter_code
_entity_poly.pdbx_strand_id
1 'polypeptide(L)' 'MLFEPFSKNGPRMKNRFIRSATAEAMTGISCDAHLEGLKRLVEKVKKVDRDVLLVAQLAHAGNFRRKNAAVLFKVI' A
#
# COMPACT_ATOMS: atom_id res chain seq x y z
N MET A 1 -8.76 10.05 20.37
CA MET A 1 -8.79 11.15 19.37
C MET A 1 -8.21 10.70 18.02
N LEU A 2 -8.37 11.50 16.96
CA LEU A 2 -7.93 11.16 15.58
C LEU A 2 -6.40 11.27 15.36
N PHE A 3 -5.75 12.21 16.05
CA PHE A 3 -4.31 12.48 15.94
C PHE A 3 -3.44 11.61 16.85
N GLU A 4 -4.06 10.83 17.73
CA GLU A 4 -3.34 9.97 18.67
C GLU A 4 -2.83 8.70 17.99
N PRO A 5 -1.61 8.24 18.35
CA PRO A 5 -1.10 6.96 17.90
C PRO A 5 -2.05 5.82 18.24
N PHE A 6 -2.12 4.83 17.35
CA PHE A 6 -2.96 3.66 17.53
C PHE A 6 -2.29 2.43 16.92
N SER A 7 -2.49 1.28 17.56
CA SER A 7 -2.01 0.00 17.07
C SER A 7 -3.19 -0.90 16.75
N LYS A 8 -3.18 -1.54 15.59
CA LYS A 8 -4.18 -2.55 15.21
C LYS A 8 -3.48 -3.76 14.64
N ASN A 9 -3.64 -4.90 15.30
CA ASN A 9 -3.15 -6.20 14.82
C ASN A 9 -1.65 -6.19 14.45
N GLY A 10 -0.82 -5.51 15.26
CA GLY A 10 0.64 -5.46 15.08
C GLY A 10 1.18 -4.04 14.90
N PRO A 11 1.15 -3.47 13.68
CA PRO A 11 1.83 -2.22 13.39
C PRO A 11 1.23 -1.03 14.15
N ARG A 12 2.13 -0.18 14.69
CA ARG A 12 1.80 1.07 15.38
C ARG A 12 1.78 2.22 14.37
N MET A 13 0.64 2.89 14.27
CA MET A 13 0.44 4.08 13.44
C MET A 13 0.59 5.34 14.29
N LYS A 14 1.10 6.42 13.68
CA LYS A 14 1.25 7.74 14.33
C LYS A 14 -0.08 8.41 14.63
N ASN A 15 -1.09 8.15 13.81
CA ASN A 15 -2.42 8.73 13.89
C ASN A 15 -3.43 7.81 13.18
N ARG A 16 -4.66 8.26 13.02
CA ARG A 16 -5.74 7.51 12.33
C ARG A 16 -6.08 8.09 10.95
N PHE A 17 -5.19 8.89 10.36
CA PHE A 17 -5.33 9.30 8.96
C PHE A 17 -4.84 8.18 8.06
N ILE A 18 -5.66 7.87 7.06
CA ILE A 18 -5.44 6.73 6.20
C ILE A 18 -5.68 7.20 4.77
N ARG A 19 -4.69 7.01 3.89
CA ARG A 19 -4.89 7.24 2.46
C ARG A 19 -5.47 5.99 1.84
N SER A 20 -6.70 6.13 1.35
CA SER A 20 -7.39 5.05 0.64
C SER A 20 -6.66 4.66 -0.64
N ALA A 21 -6.87 3.40 -0.96
CA ALA A 21 -6.33 2.68 -2.07
C ALA A 21 -7.20 3.06 -3.32
N THR A 22 -6.63 3.60 -4.41
CA THR A 22 -7.37 4.08 -5.60
C THR A 22 -6.97 3.39 -6.90
N ALA A 23 -7.91 3.12 -7.81
CA ALA A 23 -7.66 2.35 -9.05
C ALA A 23 -6.48 2.89 -9.90
N GLU A 24 -6.26 4.21 -9.89
CA GLU A 24 -5.16 4.89 -10.58
C GLU A 24 -3.77 4.54 -10.00
N ALA A 25 -3.70 4.15 -8.74
CA ALA A 25 -2.49 3.77 -8.03
C ALA A 25 -2.25 2.24 -8.04
N MET A 26 -3.00 1.48 -8.85
CA MET A 26 -2.81 0.04 -8.99
C MET A 26 -1.58 -0.33 -9.81
N THR A 27 -0.83 -1.32 -9.33
CA THR A 27 0.30 -1.94 -10.03
C THR A 27 0.26 -3.46 -9.85
N GLY A 28 1.03 -4.26 -10.59
CA GLY A 28 1.10 -5.70 -10.36
C GLY A 28 2.00 -6.09 -9.16
N ILE A 29 1.96 -7.37 -8.77
CA ILE A 29 2.94 -8.01 -7.85
C ILE A 29 3.39 -9.42 -8.32
N SER A 30 2.97 -9.82 -9.52
CA SER A 30 3.11 -11.20 -9.98
C SER A 30 4.46 -11.57 -10.59
N CYS A 31 5.43 -10.66 -10.63
CA CYS A 31 6.75 -10.92 -11.22
C CYS A 31 7.82 -10.01 -10.60
N ASP A 32 9.08 -10.33 -10.85
CA ASP A 32 10.21 -9.64 -10.22
C ASP A 32 10.31 -8.16 -10.57
N ALA A 33 9.97 -7.78 -11.80
CA ALA A 33 9.94 -6.37 -12.20
C ALA A 33 8.94 -5.56 -11.35
N HIS A 34 7.80 -6.16 -10.99
CA HIS A 34 6.87 -5.54 -10.05
C HIS A 34 7.51 -5.40 -8.66
N LEU A 35 8.13 -6.47 -8.15
CA LEU A 35 8.76 -6.46 -6.83
C LEU A 35 9.88 -5.41 -6.73
N GLU A 36 10.68 -5.24 -7.79
CA GLU A 36 11.73 -4.24 -7.84
C GLU A 36 11.15 -2.81 -7.78
N GLY A 37 10.13 -2.54 -8.58
CA GLY A 37 9.42 -1.24 -8.55
C GLY A 37 8.83 -0.94 -7.17
N LEU A 38 8.23 -1.95 -6.52
CA LEU A 38 7.66 -1.82 -5.19
C LEU A 38 8.72 -1.58 -4.11
N LYS A 39 9.86 -2.28 -4.16
CA LYS A 39 10.98 -2.03 -3.24
C LYS A 39 11.46 -0.58 -3.34
N ARG A 40 11.65 -0.07 -4.57
CA ARG A 40 12.05 1.32 -4.81
C ARG A 40 11.01 2.31 -4.29
N LEU A 41 9.72 2.03 -4.42
CA LEU A 41 8.64 2.86 -3.87
C LEU A 41 8.71 2.90 -2.34
N VAL A 42 8.79 1.74 -1.69
CA VAL A 42 8.87 1.63 -0.23
C VAL A 42 10.08 2.39 0.31
N GLU A 43 11.25 2.23 -0.32
CA GLU A 43 12.46 2.96 0.06
C GLU A 43 12.29 4.47 -0.04
N LYS A 44 11.70 4.97 -1.13
CA LYS A 44 11.44 6.42 -1.30
C LYS A 44 10.49 6.95 -0.24
N VAL A 45 9.40 6.24 0.05
CA VAL A 45 8.44 6.66 1.10
C VAL A 45 9.11 6.66 2.47
N LYS A 46 9.86 5.61 2.80
CA LYS A 46 10.59 5.52 4.07
C LYS A 46 11.68 6.58 4.24
N LYS A 47 12.25 7.10 3.14
CA LYS A 47 13.16 8.26 3.19
C LYS A 47 12.46 9.55 3.58
N VAL A 48 11.19 9.72 3.19
CA VAL A 48 10.39 10.91 3.51
C VAL A 48 9.83 10.83 4.94
N ASP A 49 9.23 9.70 5.31
CA ASP A 49 8.78 9.43 6.68
C ASP A 49 8.98 7.95 7.02
N ARG A 50 9.84 7.68 8.00
CA ARG A 50 10.19 6.31 8.41
C ARG A 50 9.03 5.57 9.07
N ASP A 51 8.07 6.29 9.64
CA ASP A 51 7.00 5.69 10.44
C ASP A 51 5.71 5.51 9.63
N VAL A 52 5.69 5.95 8.36
CA VAL A 52 4.61 5.64 7.42
C VAL A 52 4.55 4.14 7.18
N LEU A 53 3.36 3.58 7.21
CA LEU A 53 3.09 2.19 6.91
C LEU A 53 2.50 2.09 5.50
N LEU A 54 3.09 1.22 4.69
CA LEU A 54 2.55 0.89 3.36
C LEU A 54 1.97 -0.51 3.44
N VAL A 55 0.69 -0.62 3.11
CA VAL A 55 -0.03 -1.90 3.07
C VAL A 55 -0.45 -2.18 1.63
N ALA A 56 -0.05 -3.35 1.14
CA ALA A 56 -0.48 -3.86 -0.15
C ALA A 56 -1.86 -4.52 -0.03
N GLN A 57 -2.85 -4.01 -0.74
CA GLN A 57 -4.14 -4.66 -0.94
C GLN A 57 -4.05 -5.52 -2.21
N LEU A 58 -4.12 -6.84 -2.03
CA LEU A 58 -4.15 -7.79 -3.15
C LEU A 58 -5.54 -7.80 -3.79
N ALA A 59 -5.59 -7.63 -5.10
CA ALA A 59 -6.83 -7.58 -5.87
C ALA A 59 -6.80 -8.57 -7.04
N HIS A 60 -7.94 -9.20 -7.28
CA HIS A 60 -8.17 -10.09 -8.41
C HIS A 60 -9.48 -9.70 -9.09
N ALA A 61 -9.44 -9.30 -10.36
CA ALA A 61 -10.59 -8.74 -11.07
C ALA A 61 -11.67 -9.78 -11.45
N GLY A 62 -11.35 -11.08 -11.39
CA GLY A 62 -12.29 -12.14 -11.76
C GLY A 62 -12.82 -11.98 -13.19
N ASN A 63 -14.15 -12.01 -13.35
CA ASN A 63 -14.83 -11.84 -14.65
C ASN A 63 -14.93 -10.37 -15.12
N PHE A 64 -14.55 -9.39 -14.31
CA PHE A 64 -14.44 -7.99 -14.74
C PHE A 64 -13.13 -7.80 -15.51
N ARG A 65 -13.06 -8.31 -16.74
CA ARG A 65 -11.84 -8.20 -17.56
C ARG A 65 -11.63 -6.78 -18.09
N ARG A 66 -10.52 -6.19 -17.66
CA ARG A 66 -9.47 -5.68 -18.58
C ARG A 66 -8.03 -5.73 -18.03
N LYS A 67 -7.77 -6.02 -16.75
CA LYS A 67 -6.39 -6.15 -16.23
C LYS A 67 -6.25 -7.28 -15.19
N ASN A 68 -5.13 -8.00 -15.28
CA ASN A 68 -4.70 -9.08 -14.39
C ASN A 68 -4.50 -8.58 -12.94
N ALA A 69 -4.37 -9.53 -12.00
CA ALA A 69 -4.20 -9.30 -10.57
C ALA A 69 -3.36 -8.05 -10.24
N ALA A 70 -3.93 -7.15 -9.45
CA ALA A 70 -3.36 -5.87 -9.11
C ALA A 70 -3.13 -5.78 -7.61
N VAL A 71 -2.14 -5.02 -7.21
CA VAL A 71 -1.89 -4.60 -5.84
C VAL A 71 -2.13 -3.11 -5.75
N LEU A 72 -2.89 -2.76 -4.73
CA LEU A 72 -3.30 -1.41 -4.45
C LEU A 72 -2.68 -0.98 -3.13
N PHE A 73 -1.88 0.08 -3.14
CA PHE A 73 -1.19 0.51 -1.92
C PHE A 73 -2.09 1.42 -1.10
N LYS A 74 -2.24 1.07 0.16
CA LYS A 74 -2.86 1.88 1.19
C LYS A 74 -1.75 2.43 2.07
N VAL A 75 -1.64 3.75 2.15
CA VAL A 75 -0.70 4.42 3.05
C VAL A 75 -1.43 4.67 4.36
N ILE A 76 -0.82 4.23 5.46
CA ILE A 76 -1.35 4.29 6.82
C ILE A 76 -0.34 5.00 7.71
#